data_AF-A0A090MRJ7-F1
#
_entry.id   AF-A0A090MRJ7-F1
#
_cell.length_a   1.000
_cell.length_b   1.000
_cell.length_c   1.000
_cell.angle_alpha   90.00
_cell.angle_beta   90.00
_cell.angle_gamma   90.00
#
_symmetry.space_group_name_H-M   'P 1'
#
loop_
_entity.id
_entity.type
_entity.pdbx_description
1 polymer ?
#
loop_
_entity_poly.entity_id
_entity_poly.type
_entity_poly.pdbx_seq_one_letter_code
_entity_poly.pdbx_strand_id
1 'polypeptide(L)'
;MDSSPLVDIVFSQNHILRKIIDVLNLQDTASFETSSKYLLIGIDNIIDKESCYAYIRSLFYGRRYFENNFETIFDDPDKIERLKDKHLLSNIIYDRTSPYEFINCKRIIAWKIDKPLNKNISLYYEPEEMVLSINHNESPEIYFNIIKSLPNYTIKRVFFNLKISVSPAILDNIGSSLFKNFYLLKNFYIDVASECHSYFYEYFLNCVVMKNGIINFTINGTYDNNKIDIAIKNISTAMKKNVKVGIKIHGLNNEKWIFPWLKSLTDNELKKIVKFEICTYSILQCINYLNFVTKMNNIKFLTVRFCDGKDIYYEMLNKKYIKNKKRKKKLIFPSMKHLTKLRRFSWIKFYLNTVFPDEDDYECLITSFCFNFLEALPKTITQLYLTGLFFFGNERTKRINEMFPNLKAFMLTCVQFAEEDCLKNLNNLKYLMIRGCPVLKVPKTVEACVSMLSSQDSPQHYHSQWVNSLKSYEMYTKHHIYYDVFKKDIFFCNYRHCYNLVNLLHSMEDQIFYNYCV
;
A
#
# COMPACT_ATOMS: atom_id res chain seq x y z
N MET A 1 -27.94 -43.56 -12.07
CA MET A 1 -28.17 -42.11 -12.15
C MET A 1 -27.53 -41.53 -10.92
N ASP A 2 -26.28 -41.12 -11.02
CA ASP A 2 -25.52 -40.60 -9.90
C ASP A 2 -26.00 -39.18 -9.58
N SER A 3 -26.69 -39.04 -8.45
CA SER A 3 -27.09 -37.74 -7.92
C SER A 3 -25.83 -37.03 -7.43
N SER A 4 -25.25 -36.20 -8.30
CA SER A 4 -24.26 -35.21 -7.88
C SER A 4 -24.90 -34.35 -6.77
N PRO A 5 -24.21 -34.08 -5.65
CA PRO A 5 -24.71 -33.20 -4.60
C PRO A 5 -25.23 -31.89 -5.20
N LEU A 6 -26.40 -31.41 -4.79
CA LEU A 6 -26.99 -30.16 -5.30
C LEU A 6 -26.00 -28.97 -5.27
N VAL A 7 -25.07 -28.98 -4.30
CA VAL A 7 -23.98 -28.01 -4.15
C VAL A 7 -22.99 -28.07 -5.33
N ASP A 8 -22.62 -29.26 -5.81
CA ASP A 8 -21.69 -29.43 -6.94
C ASP A 8 -22.31 -28.96 -8.27
N ILE A 9 -23.64 -29.06 -8.39
CA ILE A 9 -24.37 -28.53 -9.55
C ILE A 9 -24.43 -27.00 -9.47
N VAL A 10 -24.75 -26.44 -8.31
CA VAL A 10 -24.89 -24.98 -8.10
C VAL A 10 -23.58 -24.22 -8.29
N PHE A 11 -22.43 -24.84 -8.01
CA PHE A 11 -21.11 -24.21 -8.18
C PHE A 11 -20.32 -24.71 -9.40
N SER A 12 -20.91 -25.56 -10.23
CA SER A 12 -20.30 -25.92 -11.51
C SER A 12 -20.16 -24.67 -12.39
N GLN A 13 -19.03 -24.56 -13.11
CA GLN A 13 -18.81 -23.45 -14.04
C GLN A 13 -19.97 -23.32 -15.05
N ASN A 14 -20.54 -24.45 -15.48
CA ASN A 14 -21.71 -24.47 -16.36
C ASN A 14 -22.99 -23.92 -15.72
N HIS A 15 -23.25 -24.17 -14.44
CA HIS A 15 -24.43 -23.62 -13.77
C HIS A 15 -24.29 -22.13 -13.46
N ILE A 16 -23.10 -21.69 -13.02
CA ILE A 16 -22.80 -20.28 -12.81
C ILE A 16 -22.91 -19.52 -14.14
N LEU A 17 -22.36 -20.08 -15.22
CA LEU A 17 -22.47 -19.50 -16.56
C LEU A 17 -23.92 -19.45 -17.04
N ARG A 18 -24.71 -20.52 -16.86
CA ARG A 18 -26.15 -20.54 -17.20
C ARG A 18 -26.96 -19.54 -16.40
N LYS A 19 -26.70 -19.39 -15.09
CA LYS A 19 -27.34 -18.34 -14.28
C LYS A 19 -27.01 -16.94 -14.77
N ILE A 20 -25.77 -16.71 -15.20
CA ILE A 20 -25.39 -15.40 -15.76
C ILE A 20 -26.07 -15.21 -17.13
N ILE A 21 -26.15 -16.23 -17.98
CA ILE A 21 -26.86 -16.18 -19.27
C ILE A 21 -28.35 -15.89 -19.07
N ASP A 22 -29.01 -16.55 -18.13
CA ASP A 22 -30.43 -16.36 -17.80
C ASP A 22 -30.72 -14.97 -17.22
N VAL A 23 -29.90 -14.48 -16.29
CA VAL A 23 -30.03 -13.13 -15.71
C VAL A 23 -29.87 -12.02 -16.77
N LEU A 24 -29.11 -12.30 -17.83
CA LEU A 24 -28.87 -11.38 -18.93
C LEU A 24 -29.84 -11.53 -20.10
N ASN A 25 -30.78 -12.49 -20.03
CA ASN A 25 -31.73 -12.80 -21.10
C ASN A 25 -31.04 -13.09 -22.46
N LEU A 26 -29.86 -13.71 -22.42
CA LEU A 26 -29.12 -14.08 -23.63
C LEU A 26 -29.59 -15.45 -24.14
N GLN A 27 -29.78 -15.60 -25.46
CA GLN A 27 -30.13 -16.90 -26.03
C GLN A 27 -28.95 -17.87 -25.86
N ASP A 28 -29.23 -19.06 -25.31
CA ASP A 28 -28.23 -20.10 -25.03
C ASP A 28 -27.59 -20.59 -26.35
N THR A 29 -26.36 -20.16 -26.63
CA THR A 29 -25.59 -20.62 -27.79
C THR A 29 -24.51 -21.59 -27.33
N ALA A 30 -24.53 -22.81 -27.89
CA ALA A 30 -23.78 -23.98 -27.41
C ALA A 30 -22.24 -23.92 -27.45
N SER A 31 -21.60 -22.76 -27.72
CA SER A 31 -20.13 -22.65 -27.66
C SER A 31 -19.68 -21.64 -26.60
N PHE A 32 -18.84 -22.12 -25.68
CA PHE A 32 -18.22 -21.37 -24.58
C PHE A 32 -17.53 -20.08 -25.05
N GLU A 33 -16.91 -20.12 -26.23
CA GLU A 33 -16.20 -19.00 -26.84
C GLU A 33 -17.18 -17.90 -27.30
N THR A 34 -18.34 -18.29 -27.82
CA THR A 34 -19.41 -17.35 -28.23
C THR A 34 -20.12 -16.78 -27.00
N SER A 35 -20.42 -17.61 -26.01
CA SER A 35 -21.02 -17.17 -24.73
C SER A 35 -20.08 -16.23 -23.95
N SER A 36 -18.77 -16.46 -23.95
CA SER A 36 -17.79 -15.55 -23.34
C SER A 36 -17.73 -14.20 -24.06
N LYS A 37 -17.90 -14.20 -25.39
CA LYS A 37 -17.97 -12.98 -26.21
C LYS A 37 -19.23 -12.17 -25.88
N TYR A 38 -20.38 -12.81 -25.72
CA TYR A 38 -21.63 -12.17 -25.32
C TYR A 38 -21.68 -11.79 -23.83
N LEU A 39 -21.00 -12.53 -22.95
CA LEU A 39 -20.80 -12.18 -21.53
C LEU A 39 -20.04 -10.86 -21.41
N LEU A 40 -18.98 -10.69 -22.21
CA LEU A 40 -18.21 -9.44 -22.29
C LEU A 40 -19.05 -8.26 -22.81
N ILE A 41 -19.96 -8.51 -23.76
CA ILE A 41 -20.90 -7.50 -24.28
C ILE A 41 -22.03 -7.21 -23.28
N GLY A 42 -22.46 -8.22 -22.52
CA GLY A 42 -23.52 -8.11 -21.50
C GLY A 42 -23.06 -7.48 -20.19
N ILE A 43 -21.77 -7.58 -19.84
CA ILE A 43 -21.16 -7.00 -18.64
C ILE A 43 -21.44 -5.50 -18.51
N ASP A 44 -21.51 -4.76 -19.62
CA ASP A 44 -21.84 -3.33 -19.61
C ASP A 44 -23.27 -3.07 -19.09
N ASN A 45 -24.22 -3.98 -19.34
CA ASN A 45 -25.59 -3.91 -18.78
C ASN A 45 -25.65 -4.35 -17.29
N ILE A 46 -24.64 -5.07 -16.79
CA ILE A 46 -24.55 -5.55 -15.39
C ILE A 46 -23.96 -4.49 -14.47
N ILE A 47 -22.96 -3.75 -14.97
CA ILE A 47 -22.31 -2.65 -14.25
C ILE A 47 -23.35 -1.61 -13.79
N ASP A 48 -24.39 -1.40 -14.60
CA ASP A 48 -25.46 -0.43 -14.30
C ASP A 48 -26.55 -0.97 -13.35
N LYS A 49 -26.58 -2.26 -13.01
CA LYS A 49 -27.76 -2.86 -12.33
C LYS A 49 -27.55 -3.54 -10.97
N GLU A 50 -26.37 -4.02 -10.56
CA GLU A 50 -26.23 -4.55 -9.19
C GLU A 50 -24.87 -4.35 -8.51
N SER A 51 -24.92 -3.98 -7.22
CA SER A 51 -23.81 -3.63 -6.33
C SER A 51 -22.98 -4.81 -5.79
N CYS A 52 -23.19 -6.04 -6.26
CA CYS A 52 -22.73 -7.26 -5.57
C CYS A 52 -21.64 -8.03 -6.35
N TYR A 53 -20.47 -7.40 -6.53
CA TYR A 53 -19.33 -7.98 -7.26
C TYR A 53 -18.24 -8.62 -6.37
N ALA A 54 -18.64 -9.30 -5.29
CA ALA A 54 -17.70 -10.06 -4.45
C ALA A 54 -17.14 -11.29 -5.19
N TYR A 55 -17.99 -12.01 -5.93
CA TYR A 55 -17.64 -13.33 -6.52
C TYR A 55 -16.69 -13.25 -7.73
N ILE A 56 -16.78 -12.19 -8.55
CA ILE A 56 -15.89 -11.99 -9.71
C ILE A 56 -14.50 -11.49 -9.26
N ARG A 57 -14.41 -10.79 -8.12
CA ARG A 57 -13.11 -10.37 -7.55
C ARG A 57 -12.35 -11.56 -6.95
N SER A 58 -13.04 -12.53 -6.34
CA SER A 58 -12.44 -13.75 -5.81
C SER A 58 -11.73 -14.59 -6.89
N LEU A 59 -12.19 -14.52 -8.14
CA LEU A 59 -11.55 -15.14 -9.30
C LEU A 59 -10.20 -14.51 -9.69
N PHE A 60 -10.02 -13.19 -9.51
CA PHE A 60 -8.80 -12.48 -9.91
C PHE A 60 -7.70 -12.45 -8.83
N TYR A 61 -8.06 -12.54 -7.55
CA TYR A 61 -7.13 -12.39 -6.42
C TYR A 61 -6.84 -13.70 -5.67
N GLY A 62 -7.45 -14.83 -6.08
CA GLY A 62 -7.69 -16.00 -5.24
C GLY A 62 -6.48 -16.67 -4.59
N ARG A 63 -5.34 -16.84 -5.26
CA ARG A 63 -4.30 -17.78 -4.77
C ARG A 63 -3.80 -17.51 -3.34
N ARG A 64 -3.32 -16.30 -3.04
CA ARG A 64 -2.77 -15.97 -1.70
C ARG A 64 -3.83 -15.74 -0.63
N TYR A 65 -5.03 -15.33 -1.03
CA TYR A 65 -6.15 -15.13 -0.11
C TYR A 65 -6.66 -16.47 0.42
N PHE A 66 -6.78 -17.46 -0.48
CA PHE A 66 -7.13 -18.81 -0.11
C PHE A 66 -5.96 -19.53 0.59
N GLU A 67 -4.73 -19.48 0.07
CA GLU A 67 -3.57 -20.15 0.72
C GLU A 67 -3.32 -19.72 2.18
N ASN A 68 -3.59 -18.45 2.53
CA ASN A 68 -3.32 -17.93 3.87
C ASN A 68 -4.53 -17.98 4.84
N ASN A 69 -5.74 -18.22 4.34
CA ASN A 69 -6.97 -18.26 5.15
C ASN A 69 -7.71 -19.59 5.03
N PHE A 70 -7.14 -20.60 4.38
CA PHE A 70 -7.81 -21.90 4.17
C PHE A 70 -8.00 -22.69 5.47
N GLU A 71 -7.11 -22.52 6.45
CA GLU A 71 -7.17 -23.18 7.76
C GLU A 71 -8.23 -22.58 8.69
N THR A 72 -8.72 -21.37 8.42
CA THR A 72 -9.68 -20.66 9.28
C THR A 72 -11.12 -20.70 8.77
N ILE A 73 -11.37 -21.24 7.57
CA ILE A 73 -12.68 -21.20 6.92
C ILE A 73 -13.41 -22.56 6.98
N PHE A 74 -12.70 -23.67 7.21
CA PHE A 74 -13.31 -25.01 7.23
C PHE A 74 -12.73 -25.88 8.35
N ASP A 75 -13.61 -26.42 9.21
CA ASP A 75 -13.25 -27.23 10.39
C ASP A 75 -12.90 -28.71 10.10
N ASP A 76 -12.82 -29.12 8.82
CA ASP A 76 -12.67 -30.53 8.45
C ASP A 76 -11.45 -30.77 7.52
N PRO A 77 -10.33 -31.32 8.05
CA PRO A 77 -9.09 -31.50 7.31
C PRO A 77 -9.15 -32.49 6.13
N ASP A 78 -10.09 -33.44 6.13
CA ASP A 78 -10.21 -34.44 5.04
C ASP A 78 -10.92 -33.85 3.79
N LYS A 79 -11.72 -32.80 3.97
CA LYS A 79 -12.25 -31.99 2.86
C LYS A 79 -11.19 -31.09 2.24
N ILE A 80 -10.20 -30.65 3.02
CA ILE A 80 -9.10 -29.78 2.58
C ILE A 80 -8.22 -30.50 1.56
N GLU A 81 -7.91 -31.77 1.79
CA GLU A 81 -7.06 -32.56 0.90
C GLU A 81 -7.75 -32.85 -0.45
N ARG A 82 -9.06 -33.15 -0.42
CA ARG A 82 -9.86 -33.37 -1.65
C ARG A 82 -10.13 -32.11 -2.47
N LEU A 83 -10.04 -30.91 -1.87
CA LEU A 83 -10.23 -29.62 -2.56
C LEU A 83 -8.93 -29.08 -3.16
N LYS A 84 -7.78 -29.36 -2.56
CA LYS A 84 -6.45 -29.03 -3.11
C LYS A 84 -6.23 -29.63 -4.50
N ASP A 85 -6.72 -30.84 -4.73
CA ASP A 85 -6.61 -31.55 -6.01
C ASP A 85 -7.63 -31.11 -7.06
N LYS A 86 -8.71 -30.41 -6.67
CA LYS A 86 -9.82 -30.02 -7.57
C LYS A 86 -9.76 -28.57 -8.06
N HIS A 87 -8.93 -27.71 -7.45
CA HIS A 87 -8.71 -26.35 -7.93
C HIS A 87 -7.57 -26.32 -8.95
N LEU A 88 -7.94 -26.51 -10.22
CA LEU A 88 -7.07 -26.26 -11.35
C LEU A 88 -6.59 -24.80 -11.34
N LEU A 89 -5.26 -24.65 -11.32
CA LEU A 89 -4.55 -23.47 -11.78
C LEU A 89 -5.15 -23.00 -13.12
N SER A 90 -5.57 -21.74 -13.20
CA SER A 90 -5.57 -21.06 -14.50
C SER A 90 -4.11 -20.77 -14.87
N ASN A 91 -3.40 -21.78 -15.36
CA ASN A 91 -2.28 -21.51 -16.24
C ASN A 91 -2.91 -21.05 -17.56
N ILE A 92 -2.78 -19.77 -17.86
CA ILE A 92 -2.92 -19.34 -19.26
C ILE A 92 -1.71 -19.97 -19.96
N ILE A 93 -1.93 -21.10 -20.63
CA ILE A 93 -0.96 -21.70 -21.53
C ILE A 93 -0.97 -20.83 -22.78
N TYR A 94 0.17 -20.20 -23.03
CA TYR A 94 0.43 -19.41 -24.23
C TYR A 94 0.94 -20.34 -25.34
N ASP A 95 0.32 -20.28 -26.51
CA ASP A 95 0.77 -20.99 -27.72
C ASP A 95 1.88 -20.17 -28.41
N ARG A 96 2.96 -20.87 -28.78
CA ARG A 96 4.31 -20.33 -29.06
C ARG A 96 4.52 -19.87 -30.51
N THR A 97 3.45 -19.69 -31.29
CA THR A 97 3.56 -19.57 -32.76
C THR A 97 3.44 -18.14 -33.30
N SER A 98 3.27 -17.11 -32.46
CA SER A 98 3.20 -15.72 -32.92
C SER A 98 4.45 -14.91 -32.54
N PRO A 99 5.19 -14.32 -33.51
CA PRO A 99 6.41 -13.54 -33.26
C PRO A 99 6.19 -12.14 -32.65
N TYR A 100 5.01 -11.87 -32.09
CA TYR A 100 4.66 -10.60 -31.43
C TYR A 100 4.25 -10.87 -29.97
N GLU A 101 5.20 -11.33 -29.16
CA GLU A 101 4.98 -11.69 -27.74
C GLU A 101 4.89 -10.46 -26.83
N PHE A 102 3.76 -10.35 -26.11
CA PHE A 102 3.54 -9.42 -25.00
C PHE A 102 4.09 -10.01 -23.70
N ILE A 103 4.84 -9.20 -22.93
CA ILE A 103 5.26 -9.58 -21.58
C ILE A 103 4.08 -9.61 -20.61
N ASN A 104 4.07 -10.67 -19.81
CA ASN A 104 3.32 -10.81 -18.57
C ASN A 104 3.81 -9.79 -17.51
N CYS A 105 3.44 -8.52 -17.68
CA CYS A 105 3.47 -7.55 -16.61
C CYS A 105 2.17 -7.76 -15.82
N LYS A 106 2.27 -8.15 -14.55
CA LYS A 106 1.14 -8.34 -13.62
C LYS A 106 0.38 -7.05 -13.24
N ARG A 107 0.22 -6.13 -14.19
CA ARG A 107 -0.70 -4.99 -14.21
C ARG A 107 -0.78 -4.43 -15.65
N ILE A 108 -1.32 -5.21 -16.60
CA ILE A 108 -1.81 -4.68 -17.88
C ILE A 108 -3.32 -4.81 -17.87
N ILE A 109 -4.01 -3.66 -17.85
CA ILE A 109 -5.40 -3.57 -18.29
C ILE A 109 -5.41 -2.48 -19.35
N ALA A 110 -5.40 -2.88 -20.63
CA ALA A 110 -5.67 -2.01 -21.77
C ALA A 110 -7.14 -2.20 -22.18
N TRP A 111 -7.84 -1.08 -22.41
CA TRP A 111 -9.23 -1.03 -22.86
C TRP A 111 -9.29 -0.49 -24.29
N LYS A 112 -10.31 -0.91 -25.04
CA LYS A 112 -10.80 -0.18 -26.22
C LYS A 112 -12.32 -0.06 -26.11
N ILE A 113 -12.84 1.17 -26.11
CA ILE A 113 -14.25 1.48 -26.29
C ILE A 113 -14.37 2.26 -27.61
N ASP A 114 -15.00 1.65 -28.61
CA ASP A 114 -15.34 2.31 -29.87
C ASP A 114 -16.83 2.74 -29.85
N LYS A 115 -17.19 3.80 -29.11
CA LYS A 115 -18.35 4.69 -29.41
C LYS A 115 -18.17 6.09 -28.78
N PRO A 116 -18.57 7.18 -29.46
CA PRO A 116 -18.31 8.55 -29.02
C PRO A 116 -19.30 9.02 -27.96
N LEU A 117 -18.79 9.49 -26.83
CA LEU A 117 -19.54 10.30 -25.85
C LEU A 117 -19.42 11.78 -26.26
N ASN A 118 -20.54 12.48 -26.40
CA ASN A 118 -20.62 13.88 -26.85
C ASN A 118 -19.95 14.93 -25.93
N LYS A 119 -19.22 14.52 -24.90
CA LYS A 119 -18.23 15.32 -24.17
C LYS A 119 -17.04 14.43 -23.80
N ASN A 120 -15.88 14.71 -24.38
CA ASN A 120 -14.67 13.91 -24.24
C ASN A 120 -14.14 13.89 -22.79
N ILE A 121 -14.15 12.72 -22.16
CA ILE A 121 -13.24 12.40 -21.07
C ILE A 121 -12.58 11.07 -21.43
N SER A 122 -11.38 11.14 -22.02
CA SER A 122 -10.51 9.99 -22.23
C SER A 122 -9.59 9.88 -21.01
N LEU A 123 -9.70 8.82 -20.22
CA LEU A 123 -8.72 8.47 -19.19
C LEU A 123 -7.92 7.26 -19.69
N TYR A 124 -6.76 7.52 -20.28
CA TYR A 124 -5.74 6.52 -20.56
C TYR A 124 -5.03 6.17 -19.25
N TYR A 125 -5.12 4.93 -18.78
CA TYR A 125 -4.37 4.50 -17.60
C TYR A 125 -3.16 3.67 -18.04
N GLU A 126 -1.99 4.30 -18.08
CA GLU A 126 -0.72 3.59 -18.26
C GLU A 126 -0.27 3.01 -16.89
N PRO A 127 0.40 1.84 -16.86
CA PRO A 127 0.79 1.20 -15.60
C PRO A 127 1.77 2.06 -14.79
N GLU A 128 1.56 2.17 -13.48
CA GLU A 128 2.47 2.91 -12.57
C GLU A 128 3.45 2.00 -11.80
N GLU A 129 3.25 0.69 -11.87
CA GLU A 129 4.05 -0.33 -11.17
C GLU A 129 4.43 -1.47 -12.12
N MET A 130 5.63 -2.01 -11.92
CA MET A 130 6.11 -3.19 -12.61
C MET A 130 6.65 -4.20 -11.59
N VAL A 131 6.24 -5.46 -11.73
CA VAL A 131 6.77 -6.57 -10.92
C VAL A 131 7.60 -7.46 -11.83
N LEU A 132 8.88 -7.58 -11.53
CA LEU A 132 9.85 -8.39 -12.25
C LEU A 132 10.19 -9.61 -11.40
N SER A 133 9.72 -10.77 -11.87
CA SER A 133 10.05 -12.08 -11.31
C SER A 133 10.44 -12.98 -12.48
N ILE A 134 11.73 -13.30 -12.59
CA ILE A 134 12.25 -14.21 -13.61
C ILE A 134 12.50 -15.54 -12.89
N ASN A 135 11.95 -16.63 -13.42
CA ASN A 135 12.15 -17.96 -12.84
C ASN A 135 13.57 -18.47 -13.14
N HIS A 136 14.07 -19.41 -12.35
CA HIS A 136 15.41 -19.98 -12.52
C HIS A 136 15.65 -20.63 -13.90
N ASN A 137 14.57 -21.05 -14.57
CA ASN A 137 14.62 -21.73 -15.87
C ASN A 137 14.40 -20.77 -17.06
N GLU A 138 14.23 -19.48 -16.81
CA GLU A 138 13.95 -18.49 -17.85
C GLU A 138 15.19 -17.66 -18.18
N SER A 139 15.38 -17.32 -19.47
CA SER A 139 16.51 -16.50 -19.90
C SER A 139 16.33 -15.05 -19.45
N PRO A 140 17.20 -14.51 -18.57
CA PRO A 140 17.08 -13.14 -18.07
C PRO A 140 17.23 -12.08 -19.19
N GLU A 141 17.99 -12.41 -20.24
CA GLU A 141 18.27 -11.54 -21.37
C GLU A 141 17.00 -11.08 -22.09
N ILE A 142 16.02 -11.99 -22.27
CA ILE A 142 14.75 -11.68 -22.94
C ILE A 142 14.01 -10.58 -22.16
N TYR A 143 13.89 -10.73 -20.84
CA TYR A 143 13.22 -9.76 -19.98
C TYR A 143 13.93 -8.41 -19.98
N PHE A 144 15.26 -8.42 -19.90
CA PHE A 144 16.04 -7.18 -19.90
C PHE A 144 15.94 -6.43 -21.22
N ASN A 145 15.95 -7.13 -22.35
CA ASN A 145 15.75 -6.52 -23.66
C ASN A 145 14.35 -5.92 -23.81
N ILE A 146 13.34 -6.57 -23.23
CA ILE A 146 11.98 -6.04 -23.28
C ILE A 146 11.85 -4.81 -22.37
N ILE A 147 12.40 -4.83 -21.15
CA ILE A 147 12.46 -3.63 -20.30
C ILE A 147 13.16 -2.48 -21.05
N LYS A 148 14.28 -2.74 -21.71
CA LYS A 148 15.05 -1.73 -22.44
C LYS A 148 14.31 -1.17 -23.66
N SER A 149 13.43 -1.96 -24.29
CA SER A 149 12.69 -1.57 -25.50
C SER A 149 11.31 -0.98 -25.19
N LEU A 150 10.71 -1.28 -24.03
CA LEU A 150 9.42 -0.75 -23.63
C LEU A 150 9.49 0.79 -23.46
N PRO A 151 8.73 1.57 -24.23
CA PRO A 151 8.48 2.97 -23.91
C PRO A 151 7.45 3.01 -22.78
N ASN A 152 7.83 3.51 -21.60
CA ASN A 152 6.86 3.62 -20.52
C ASN A 152 7.12 4.82 -19.62
N TYR A 153 6.27 5.84 -19.76
CA TYR A 153 6.44 7.12 -19.09
C TYR A 153 5.82 7.15 -17.69
N THR A 154 4.87 6.27 -17.38
CA THR A 154 4.12 6.32 -16.11
C THR A 154 4.63 5.43 -14.99
N ILE A 155 5.44 4.41 -15.30
CA ILE A 155 5.95 3.51 -14.26
C ILE A 155 6.82 4.29 -13.27
N LYS A 156 6.38 4.30 -12.01
CA LYS A 156 7.04 4.98 -10.88
C LYS A 156 7.80 4.01 -9.98
N ARG A 157 7.46 2.72 -10.04
CA ARG A 157 7.90 1.69 -9.08
C ARG A 157 8.21 0.35 -9.76
N VAL A 158 9.27 -0.30 -9.28
CA VAL A 158 9.66 -1.66 -9.73
C VAL A 158 9.88 -2.56 -8.52
N PHE A 159 9.25 -3.73 -8.52
CA PHE A 159 9.55 -4.82 -7.60
C PHE A 159 10.46 -5.82 -8.30
N PHE A 160 11.60 -6.11 -7.69
CA PHE A 160 12.64 -6.93 -8.29
C PHE A 160 12.97 -8.12 -7.39
N ASN A 161 12.85 -9.33 -7.92
CA ASN A 161 13.24 -10.55 -7.24
C ASN A 161 14.71 -10.89 -7.60
N LEU A 162 15.63 -10.85 -6.63
CA LEU A 162 17.09 -10.98 -6.86
C LEU A 162 17.59 -12.44 -6.93
N LYS A 163 16.70 -13.43 -6.99
CA LYS A 163 17.06 -14.86 -6.95
C LYS A 163 17.69 -15.41 -8.23
N ILE A 164 17.91 -14.58 -9.25
CA ILE A 164 18.36 -15.02 -10.57
C ILE A 164 19.88 -14.89 -10.67
N SER A 165 20.54 -15.97 -11.11
CA SER A 165 21.92 -15.91 -11.57
C SER A 165 21.94 -15.40 -13.00
N VAL A 166 22.61 -14.28 -13.24
CA VAL A 166 22.81 -13.74 -14.59
C VAL A 166 24.31 -13.71 -14.84
N SER A 167 24.75 -14.27 -15.98
CA SER A 167 26.17 -14.23 -16.33
C SER A 167 26.61 -12.78 -16.56
N PRO A 168 27.86 -12.42 -16.19
CA PRO A 168 28.39 -11.08 -16.43
C PRO A 168 28.27 -10.63 -17.89
N ALA A 169 28.56 -11.52 -18.84
CA ALA A 169 28.49 -11.24 -20.27
C ALA A 169 27.10 -10.78 -20.73
N ILE A 170 26.02 -11.35 -20.18
CA ILE A 170 24.64 -10.93 -20.51
C ILE A 170 24.41 -9.49 -20.02
N LEU A 171 24.84 -9.16 -18.81
CA LEU A 171 24.66 -7.83 -18.23
C LEU A 171 25.50 -6.77 -18.94
N ASP A 172 26.72 -7.13 -19.36
CA ASP A 172 27.58 -6.27 -20.18
C ASP A 172 26.91 -5.95 -21.53
N ASN A 173 26.29 -6.94 -22.19
CA ASN A 173 25.55 -6.75 -23.44
C ASN A 173 24.31 -5.85 -23.27
N ILE A 174 23.59 -5.98 -22.15
CA ILE A 174 22.42 -5.14 -21.86
C ILE A 174 22.85 -3.69 -21.60
N GLY A 175 23.98 -3.51 -20.91
CA GLY A 175 24.55 -2.23 -20.53
C GLY A 175 23.79 -1.52 -19.40
N SER A 176 24.37 -0.48 -18.82
CA SER A 176 23.89 0.17 -17.58
C SER A 176 22.58 0.95 -17.69
N SER A 177 21.98 1.03 -18.88
CA SER A 177 20.83 1.89 -19.19
C SER A 177 19.48 1.15 -19.19
N LEU A 178 19.37 0.04 -18.44
CA LEU A 178 18.20 -0.84 -18.41
C LEU A 178 16.87 -0.07 -18.30
N PHE A 179 16.80 0.88 -17.37
CA PHE A 179 15.57 1.63 -17.10
C PHE A 179 15.46 2.95 -17.87
N LYS A 180 16.33 3.25 -18.85
CA LYS A 180 16.43 4.60 -19.46
C LYS A 180 15.08 5.20 -19.89
N ASN A 181 14.18 4.39 -20.45
CA ASN A 181 12.86 4.83 -20.93
C ASN A 181 11.81 5.06 -19.83
N PHE A 182 12.12 4.73 -18.57
CA PHE A 182 11.22 4.87 -17.42
C PHE A 182 11.49 6.20 -16.70
N TYR A 183 10.87 7.28 -17.16
CA TYR A 183 11.19 8.64 -16.71
C TYR A 183 10.69 8.96 -15.29
N LEU A 184 9.55 8.39 -14.89
CA LEU A 184 8.98 8.59 -13.56
C LEU A 184 9.45 7.57 -12.52
N LEU A 185 10.20 6.55 -12.94
CA LEU A 185 10.67 5.48 -12.07
C LEU A 185 11.66 6.00 -11.04
N LYS A 186 11.26 5.92 -9.77
CA LYS A 186 12.07 6.40 -8.64
C LYS A 186 12.17 5.41 -7.50
N ASN A 187 11.30 4.41 -7.40
CA ASN A 187 11.30 3.46 -6.29
C ASN A 187 11.55 2.05 -6.79
N PHE A 188 12.50 1.39 -6.17
CA PHE A 188 12.89 0.02 -6.42
C PHE A 188 12.68 -0.77 -5.14
N TYR A 189 12.09 -1.96 -5.23
CA TYR A 189 11.81 -2.82 -4.08
C TYR A 189 12.51 -4.14 -4.29
N ILE A 190 13.29 -4.55 -3.29
CA ILE A 190 14.05 -5.80 -3.32
C ILE A 190 13.88 -6.55 -2.00
N ASP A 191 13.89 -7.87 -2.07
CA ASP A 191 14.02 -8.71 -0.89
C ASP A 191 15.48 -8.70 -0.42
N VAL A 192 15.69 -8.19 0.78
CA VAL A 192 17.02 -7.92 1.34
C VAL A 192 17.70 -9.17 1.89
N ALA A 193 16.93 -10.19 2.26
CA ALA A 193 17.42 -11.41 2.90
C ALA A 193 17.73 -12.55 1.91
N SER A 194 17.55 -12.30 0.61
CA SER A 194 17.95 -13.25 -0.42
C SER A 194 19.45 -13.11 -0.69
N GLU A 195 20.17 -14.23 -0.75
CA GLU A 195 21.56 -14.23 -1.19
C GLU A 195 21.58 -13.79 -2.66
N CYS A 196 22.16 -12.62 -2.91
CA CYS A 196 22.21 -12.04 -4.23
C CYS A 196 23.55 -12.38 -4.88
N HIS A 197 23.52 -12.78 -6.15
CA HIS A 197 24.74 -12.86 -6.95
C HIS A 197 25.37 -11.46 -7.00
N SER A 198 26.58 -11.33 -6.43
CA SER A 198 27.24 -10.04 -6.18
C SER A 198 27.30 -9.16 -7.44
N TYR A 199 27.69 -9.76 -8.57
CA TYR A 199 27.82 -9.06 -9.84
C TYR A 199 26.48 -8.51 -10.36
N PHE A 200 25.41 -9.32 -10.30
CA PHE A 200 24.09 -8.88 -10.73
C PHE A 200 23.53 -7.78 -9.82
N TYR A 201 23.71 -7.94 -8.49
CA TYR A 201 23.28 -6.92 -7.55
C TYR A 201 24.02 -5.60 -7.77
N GLU A 202 25.33 -5.63 -7.99
CA GLU A 202 26.10 -4.43 -8.32
C GLU A 202 25.63 -3.75 -9.61
N TYR A 203 25.39 -4.51 -10.67
CA TYR A 203 24.80 -4.00 -11.91
C TYR A 203 23.44 -3.32 -11.66
N PHE A 204 22.57 -3.96 -10.88
CA PHE A 204 21.27 -3.40 -10.51
C PHE A 204 21.42 -2.10 -9.72
N LEU A 205 22.30 -2.05 -8.72
CA LEU A 205 22.58 -0.83 -7.94
C LEU A 205 23.02 0.33 -8.85
N ASN A 206 23.90 0.06 -9.82
CA ASN A 206 24.34 1.07 -10.79
C ASN A 206 23.15 1.63 -11.60
N CYS A 207 22.24 0.76 -12.06
CA CYS A 207 21.03 1.18 -12.75
C CYS A 207 20.16 2.10 -11.86
N VAL A 208 20.05 1.81 -10.57
CA VAL A 208 19.29 2.65 -9.62
C VAL A 208 19.96 4.00 -9.40
N VAL A 209 21.30 4.05 -9.27
CA VAL A 209 22.06 5.30 -9.16
C VAL A 209 21.83 6.19 -10.36
N MET A 210 21.90 5.64 -11.58
CA MET A 210 21.65 6.39 -12.82
C MET A 210 20.24 6.96 -12.88
N LYS A 211 19.25 6.31 -12.26
CA LYS A 211 17.88 6.82 -12.12
C LYS A 211 17.68 7.77 -10.95
N ASN A 212 18.72 8.06 -10.18
CA ASN A 212 18.62 8.82 -8.93
C ASN A 212 17.55 8.24 -7.98
N GLY A 213 17.36 6.92 -8.06
CA GLY A 213 16.27 6.19 -7.44
C GLY A 213 16.49 5.90 -5.97
N ILE A 214 15.49 5.29 -5.36
CA ILE A 214 15.46 4.85 -3.97
C ILE A 214 15.25 3.33 -3.97
N ILE A 215 16.14 2.60 -3.32
CA ILE A 215 15.94 1.18 -3.02
C ILE A 215 15.25 1.06 -1.68
N ASN A 216 14.12 0.37 -1.64
CA ASN A 216 13.33 0.12 -0.44
C ASN A 216 13.58 -1.31 0.01
N PHE A 217 14.28 -1.44 1.13
CA PHE A 217 14.48 -2.71 1.82
C PHE A 217 13.36 -2.93 2.82
N THR A 218 12.81 -4.15 2.79
CA THR A 218 11.84 -4.59 3.78
C THR A 218 12.45 -5.71 4.61
N ILE A 219 12.59 -5.46 5.91
CA ILE A 219 13.09 -6.41 6.89
C ILE A 219 11.87 -7.05 7.55
N ASN A 220 11.50 -8.26 7.12
CA ASN A 220 10.28 -8.96 7.54
C ASN A 220 10.57 -10.19 8.41
N GLY A 221 9.82 -10.33 9.51
CA GLY A 221 9.81 -11.57 10.30
C GLY A 221 11.08 -11.78 11.13
N THR A 222 11.19 -12.94 11.78
CA THR A 222 12.41 -13.37 12.50
C THR A 222 13.44 -13.86 11.50
N TYR A 223 14.45 -13.04 11.21
CA TYR A 223 15.63 -13.52 10.50
C TYR A 223 16.48 -14.40 11.42
N ASP A 224 16.96 -15.51 10.89
CA ASP A 224 18.09 -16.23 11.46
C ASP A 224 19.39 -15.42 11.25
N ASN A 225 20.48 -15.83 11.91
CA ASN A 225 21.76 -15.12 11.84
C ASN A 225 22.26 -14.97 10.39
N ASN A 226 22.08 -15.99 9.55
CA ASN A 226 22.53 -15.96 8.15
C ASN A 226 21.78 -14.90 7.35
N LYS A 227 20.45 -14.83 7.48
CA LYS A 227 19.62 -13.81 6.82
C LYS A 227 19.92 -12.40 7.31
N ILE A 228 20.25 -12.24 8.60
CA ILE A 228 20.70 -10.96 9.16
C ILE A 228 21.99 -10.52 8.46
N ASP A 229 22.99 -11.40 8.36
CA ASP A 229 24.28 -11.08 7.74
C ASP A 229 24.13 -10.74 6.25
N ILE A 230 23.32 -11.51 5.52
CA ILE A 230 22.99 -11.23 4.12
C ILE A 230 22.32 -9.86 4.00
N ALA A 231 21.34 -9.55 4.86
CA ALA A 231 20.63 -8.29 4.81
C ALA A 231 21.54 -7.10 5.10
N ILE A 232 22.37 -7.19 6.14
CA ILE A 232 23.36 -6.16 6.48
C ILE A 232 24.33 -5.95 5.32
N LYS A 233 24.86 -7.03 4.72
CA LYS A 233 25.76 -6.96 3.56
C LYS A 233 25.10 -6.26 2.37
N ASN A 234 23.87 -6.63 2.03
CA ASN A 234 23.14 -6.07 0.89
C ASN A 234 22.83 -4.57 1.07
N ILE A 235 22.38 -4.17 2.27
CA ILE A 235 22.11 -2.76 2.58
C ILE A 235 23.41 -1.94 2.57
N SER A 236 24.47 -2.46 3.20
CA SER A 236 25.77 -1.79 3.26
C SER A 236 26.36 -1.59 1.86
N THR A 237 26.23 -2.58 0.99
CA THR A 237 26.68 -2.50 -0.41
C THR A 237 25.94 -1.39 -1.17
N ALA A 238 24.62 -1.30 -1.02
CA ALA A 238 23.83 -0.22 -1.63
C ALA A 238 24.23 1.16 -1.10
N MET A 239 24.43 1.31 0.22
CA MET A 239 24.86 2.57 0.82
C MET A 239 26.26 3.00 0.35
N LYS A 240 27.21 2.06 0.23
CA LYS A 240 28.56 2.30 -0.30
C LYS A 240 28.55 2.75 -1.76
N LYS A 241 27.63 2.23 -2.58
CA LYS A 241 27.39 2.69 -3.96
C LYS A 241 26.59 4.01 -4.03
N ASN A 242 26.43 4.72 -2.91
CA ASN A 242 25.76 6.02 -2.84
C ASN A 242 24.27 5.97 -3.25
N VAL A 243 23.62 4.80 -3.11
CA VAL A 243 22.19 4.66 -3.40
C VAL A 243 21.38 5.25 -2.25
N LYS A 244 20.25 5.90 -2.58
CA LYS A 244 19.29 6.33 -1.55
C LYS A 244 18.49 5.14 -1.08
N VAL A 245 18.28 5.07 0.23
CA VAL A 245 17.68 3.90 0.85
C VAL A 245 16.38 4.24 1.56
N GLY A 246 15.36 3.42 1.35
CA GLY A 246 14.22 3.28 2.23
C GLY A 246 14.35 2.01 3.07
N ILE A 247 14.09 2.09 4.37
CA ILE A 247 14.12 0.93 5.26
C ILE A 247 12.75 0.79 5.91
N LYS A 248 12.21 -0.41 5.82
CA LYS A 248 10.96 -0.81 6.45
C LYS A 248 11.22 -1.97 7.39
N ILE A 249 10.91 -1.80 8.67
CA ILE A 249 11.18 -2.80 9.72
C ILE A 249 9.86 -3.39 10.20
N HIS A 250 9.69 -4.69 9.99
CA HIS A 250 8.57 -5.50 10.47
C HIS A 250 9.07 -6.62 11.37
N GLY A 251 8.60 -6.67 12.62
CA GLY A 251 8.79 -7.83 13.49
C GLY A 251 9.31 -7.47 14.88
N LEU A 252 8.83 -8.22 15.88
CA LEU A 252 9.08 -8.01 17.31
C LEU A 252 10.53 -8.27 17.74
N ASN A 253 11.21 -9.19 17.07
CA ASN A 253 12.51 -9.71 17.51
C ASN A 253 13.70 -9.13 16.76
N ASN A 254 13.46 -8.28 15.75
CA ASN A 254 14.54 -7.75 14.92
C ASN A 254 15.39 -6.72 15.66
N GLU A 255 14.89 -6.15 16.75
CA GLU A 255 15.60 -5.10 17.50
C GLU A 255 16.95 -5.53 18.04
N LYS A 256 17.08 -6.81 18.42
CA LYS A 256 18.31 -7.36 18.99
C LYS A 256 19.51 -7.17 18.06
N TRP A 257 19.29 -7.18 16.74
CA TRP A 257 20.34 -6.98 15.74
C TRP A 257 20.20 -5.62 15.03
N ILE A 258 18.98 -5.13 14.83
CA ILE A 258 18.73 -3.84 14.16
C ILE A 258 19.31 -2.69 14.97
N PHE A 259 19.14 -2.64 16.29
CA PHE A 259 19.68 -1.53 17.07
C PHE A 259 21.21 -1.52 17.07
N PRO A 260 21.93 -2.64 17.28
CA PRO A 260 23.37 -2.69 17.07
C PRO A 260 23.79 -2.26 15.66
N TRP A 261 23.08 -2.71 14.63
CA TRP A 261 23.37 -2.34 13.24
C TRP A 261 23.15 -0.85 12.98
N LEU A 262 22.00 -0.28 13.36
CA LEU A 262 21.75 1.16 13.23
C LEU A 262 22.78 2.00 14.00
N LYS A 263 23.29 1.48 15.12
CA LYS A 263 24.35 2.12 15.91
C LYS A 263 25.72 2.03 15.23
N SER A 264 25.98 1.01 14.41
CA SER A 264 27.25 0.85 13.70
C SER A 264 27.34 1.66 12.41
N LEU A 265 26.21 2.16 11.89
CA LEU A 265 26.19 3.01 10.70
C LEU A 265 26.91 4.35 10.95
N THR A 266 27.73 4.74 9.98
CA THR A 266 28.37 6.07 9.94
C THR A 266 27.38 7.17 9.59
N ASP A 267 27.72 8.43 9.88
CA ASP A 267 26.90 9.60 9.50
C ASP A 267 26.65 9.68 7.98
N ASN A 268 27.60 9.25 7.16
CA ASN A 268 27.43 9.23 5.70
C ASN A 268 26.41 8.16 5.26
N GLU A 269 26.41 6.99 5.90
CA GLU A 269 25.44 5.92 5.63
C GLU A 269 24.04 6.31 6.12
N LEU A 270 23.92 6.90 7.32
CA LEU A 270 22.66 7.43 7.84
C LEU A 270 22.08 8.53 6.93
N LYS A 271 22.92 9.36 6.31
CA LYS A 271 22.51 10.34 5.29
C LYS A 271 21.97 9.69 4.00
N LYS A 272 22.17 8.39 3.75
CA LYS A 272 21.57 7.71 2.59
C LYS A 272 20.11 7.32 2.83
N ILE A 273 19.69 7.25 4.10
CA ILE A 273 18.32 6.88 4.46
C ILE A 273 17.38 8.08 4.19
N VAL A 274 16.46 7.90 3.25
CA VAL A 274 15.48 8.93 2.83
C VAL A 274 14.04 8.55 3.19
N LYS A 275 13.78 7.27 3.46
CA LYS A 275 12.50 6.74 3.93
C LYS A 275 12.77 5.81 5.12
N PHE A 276 12.01 5.96 6.20
CA PHE A 276 12.11 5.07 7.35
C PHE A 276 10.72 4.72 7.87
N GLU A 277 10.44 3.43 7.97
CA GLU A 277 9.17 2.90 8.46
C GLU A 277 9.42 1.84 9.53
N ILE A 278 8.79 2.02 10.69
CA ILE A 278 8.87 1.09 11.82
C ILE A 278 7.48 0.53 12.12
N CYS A 279 7.35 -0.79 12.27
CA CYS A 279 6.22 -1.42 12.96
C CYS A 279 6.68 -1.95 14.30
N THR A 280 6.02 -1.48 15.35
CA THR A 280 6.34 -1.82 16.74
C THR A 280 5.06 -1.92 17.55
N TYR A 281 5.12 -2.67 18.65
CA TYR A 281 4.04 -2.86 19.61
C TYR A 281 4.33 -2.08 20.90
N SER A 282 5.53 -1.50 21.04
CA SER A 282 6.01 -0.88 22.28
C SER A 282 6.34 0.59 22.07
N ILE A 283 5.80 1.42 22.94
CA ILE A 283 6.11 2.85 22.98
C ILE A 283 7.61 3.10 23.20
N LEU A 284 8.26 2.27 24.02
CA LEU A 284 9.69 2.42 24.32
C LEU A 284 10.54 2.13 23.08
N GLN A 285 10.17 1.09 22.34
CA GLN A 285 10.81 0.74 21.07
C GLN A 285 10.67 1.86 20.05
N CYS A 286 9.47 2.43 19.92
CA CYS A 286 9.22 3.60 19.08
C CYS A 286 10.23 4.71 19.40
N ILE A 287 10.36 5.12 20.68
CA ILE A 287 11.30 6.16 21.10
C ILE A 287 12.76 5.80 20.79
N ASN A 288 13.16 4.54 20.97
CA ASN A 288 14.50 4.07 20.64
C ASN A 288 14.80 4.23 19.15
N TYR A 289 13.86 3.88 18.26
CA TYR A 289 14.01 4.14 16.83
C TYR A 289 14.17 5.62 16.51
N LEU A 290 13.43 6.50 17.20
CA LEU A 290 13.54 7.94 16.98
C LEU A 290 14.91 8.51 17.31
N ASN A 291 15.60 7.94 18.31
CA ASN A 291 16.98 8.33 18.63
C ASN A 291 17.95 8.07 17.47
N PHE A 292 17.64 7.12 16.58
CA PHE A 292 18.39 6.93 15.33
C PHE A 292 17.89 7.86 14.23
N VAL A 293 16.57 8.08 14.12
CA VAL A 293 15.97 8.97 13.12
C VAL A 293 16.52 10.40 13.22
N THR A 294 16.81 10.88 14.43
CA THR A 294 17.41 12.21 14.64
C THR A 294 18.76 12.39 13.94
N LYS A 295 19.45 11.30 13.57
CA LYS A 295 20.73 11.34 12.85
C LYS A 295 20.54 11.25 11.32
N MET A 296 19.34 10.92 10.84
CA MET A 296 19.04 10.71 9.41
C MET A 296 18.72 12.04 8.70
N ASN A 297 19.69 12.93 8.56
CA ASN A 297 19.48 14.31 8.06
C ASN A 297 18.82 14.44 6.66
N ASN A 298 18.80 13.37 5.87
CA ASN A 298 18.17 13.35 4.54
C ASN A 298 16.80 12.66 4.52
N ILE A 299 16.27 12.25 5.67
CA ILE A 299 14.96 11.63 5.75
C ILE A 299 13.88 12.58 5.23
N LYS A 300 13.04 12.05 4.33
CA LYS A 300 11.91 12.78 3.72
C LYS A 300 10.56 12.24 4.17
N PHE A 301 10.52 10.95 4.53
CA PHE A 301 9.32 10.22 4.89
C PHE A 301 9.59 9.38 6.14
N LEU A 302 8.79 9.58 7.18
CA LEU A 302 8.81 8.80 8.41
C LEU A 302 7.43 8.19 8.64
N THR A 303 7.38 6.89 8.88
CA THR A 303 6.15 6.18 9.24
C THR A 303 6.35 5.41 10.53
N VAL A 304 5.44 5.58 11.47
CA VAL A 304 5.34 4.78 12.69
C VAL A 304 4.04 4.00 12.63
N ARG A 305 4.16 2.67 12.62
CA ARG A 305 3.03 1.76 12.79
C ARG A 305 3.05 1.19 14.20
N PHE A 306 1.96 1.41 14.90
CA PHE A 306 1.70 0.86 16.21
C PHE A 306 0.76 -0.35 16.05
N CYS A 307 1.36 -1.52 16.22
CA CYS A 307 0.80 -2.83 15.88
C CYS A 307 0.25 -3.57 17.12
N ASP A 308 0.15 -2.89 18.26
CA ASP A 308 -0.21 -3.39 19.59
C ASP A 308 -1.67 -3.87 19.76
N GLY A 309 -2.59 -3.48 18.87
CA GLY A 309 -4.02 -3.77 18.99
C GLY A 309 -4.42 -5.26 18.95
N LYS A 310 -3.47 -6.18 18.80
CA LYS A 310 -3.68 -7.65 18.85
C LYS A 310 -3.28 -8.29 20.18
N ASP A 311 -2.58 -7.57 21.05
CA ASP A 311 -1.83 -8.20 22.14
C ASP A 311 -1.98 -7.41 23.46
N ILE A 312 -2.84 -7.95 24.33
CA ILE A 312 -3.15 -7.43 25.67
C ILE A 312 -1.88 -7.21 26.50
N TYR A 313 -0.84 -8.05 26.32
CA TYR A 313 0.42 -7.89 27.03
C TYR A 313 1.09 -6.55 26.69
N TYR A 314 1.16 -6.19 25.40
CA TYR A 314 1.76 -4.92 24.98
C TYR A 314 0.90 -3.73 25.40
N GLU A 315 -0.42 -3.84 25.33
CA GLU A 315 -1.32 -2.81 25.86
C GLU A 315 -1.05 -2.54 27.35
N MET A 316 -1.06 -3.58 28.19
CA MET A 316 -0.79 -3.47 29.62
C MET A 316 0.58 -2.83 29.90
N LEU A 317 1.61 -3.25 29.16
CA LEU A 317 2.94 -2.67 29.27
C LEU A 317 2.94 -1.18 28.89
N ASN A 318 2.36 -0.82 27.75
CA ASN A 318 2.28 0.56 27.26
C ASN A 318 1.50 1.44 28.25
N LYS A 319 0.34 1.00 28.74
CA LYS A 319 -0.41 1.66 29.83
C LYS A 319 0.49 1.95 31.02
N LYS A 320 1.28 0.96 31.45
CA LYS A 320 2.21 1.09 32.58
C LYS A 320 3.33 2.09 32.30
N TYR A 321 3.83 2.18 31.06
CA TYR A 321 4.84 3.17 30.68
C TYR A 321 4.27 4.60 30.66
N ILE A 322 3.05 4.80 30.18
CA ILE A 322 2.42 6.12 30.08
C ILE A 322 1.96 6.63 31.46
N LYS A 323 1.26 5.79 32.24
CA LYS A 323 0.65 6.20 33.53
C LYS A 323 1.66 6.33 34.67
N ASN A 324 2.71 5.50 34.71
CA ASN A 324 3.66 5.51 35.83
C ASN A 324 4.66 6.66 35.72
N LYS A 325 4.61 7.64 36.64
CA LYS A 325 5.50 8.82 36.66
C LYS A 325 7.00 8.48 36.53
N LYS A 326 7.49 7.42 37.19
CA LYS A 326 8.91 7.02 37.12
C LYS A 326 9.27 6.50 35.74
N ARG A 327 8.37 5.75 35.09
CA ARG A 327 8.58 5.21 33.74
C ARG A 327 8.36 6.26 32.65
N LYS A 328 7.44 7.18 32.86
CA LYS A 328 7.19 8.32 31.98
C LYS A 328 8.44 9.19 31.77
N LYS A 329 9.33 9.28 32.76
CA LYS A 329 10.65 9.93 32.62
C LYS A 329 11.55 9.27 31.56
N LYS A 330 11.29 8.01 31.17
CA LYS A 330 11.99 7.33 30.07
C LYS A 330 11.37 7.64 28.71
N LEU A 331 10.18 8.24 28.68
CA LEU A 331 9.45 8.59 27.46
C LEU A 331 9.80 10.00 26.99
N ILE A 332 11.09 10.29 26.85
CA ILE A 332 11.56 11.58 26.34
C ILE A 332 11.70 11.45 24.83
N PHE A 333 10.86 12.18 24.09
CA PHE A 333 10.99 12.24 22.64
C PHE A 333 12.23 13.05 22.26
N PRO A 334 13.14 12.50 21.43
CA PRO A 334 14.23 13.30 20.93
C PRO A 334 13.69 14.33 19.94
N SER A 335 14.16 15.57 20.03
CA SER A 335 13.78 16.62 19.10
C SER A 335 14.25 16.29 17.68
N MET A 336 13.33 16.36 16.71
CA MET A 336 13.58 16.15 15.29
C MET A 336 13.43 17.45 14.48
N LYS A 337 13.39 18.60 15.15
CA LYS A 337 13.14 19.91 14.53
C LYS A 337 14.20 20.30 13.48
N HIS A 338 15.41 19.77 13.57
CA HIS A 338 16.49 19.99 12.60
C HIS A 338 16.38 19.16 11.33
N LEU A 339 15.47 18.18 11.26
CA LEU A 339 15.25 17.34 10.07
C LEU A 339 14.47 18.09 8.97
N THR A 340 15.05 19.15 8.42
CA THR A 340 14.40 20.10 7.50
C THR A 340 13.95 19.50 6.16
N LYS A 341 14.40 18.29 5.83
CA LYS A 341 13.99 17.55 4.63
C LYS A 341 12.76 16.67 4.87
N LEU A 342 12.35 16.46 6.12
CA LEU A 342 11.19 15.64 6.45
C LEU A 342 9.91 16.40 6.05
N ARG A 343 9.20 15.86 5.05
CA ARG A 343 7.99 16.46 4.46
C ARG A 343 6.72 15.68 4.77
N ARG A 344 6.86 14.40 5.07
CA ARG A 344 5.74 13.50 5.33
C ARG A 344 5.95 12.73 6.62
N PHE A 345 4.91 12.74 7.44
CA PHE A 345 4.84 11.90 8.63
C PHE A 345 3.54 11.08 8.61
N SER A 346 3.63 9.84 9.07
CA SER A 346 2.50 8.92 9.15
C SER A 346 2.51 8.21 10.49
N TRP A 347 1.41 8.34 11.23
CA TRP A 347 1.11 7.56 12.42
C TRP A 347 -0.01 6.59 12.09
N ILE A 348 0.23 5.30 12.32
CA ILE A 348 -0.74 4.25 12.00
C ILE A 348 -0.94 3.36 13.22
N LYS A 349 -2.06 3.52 13.92
CA LYS A 349 -2.54 2.58 14.93
C LYS A 349 -3.64 1.70 14.33
N PHE A 350 -3.55 0.39 14.54
CA PHE A 350 -4.59 -0.54 14.14
C PHE A 350 -5.61 -0.74 15.27
N TYR A 351 -6.89 -0.72 14.90
CA TYR A 351 -8.03 -1.16 15.70
C TYR A 351 -8.55 -2.44 15.09
N LEU A 352 -8.72 -3.49 15.89
CA LEU A 352 -9.32 -4.75 15.41
C LEU A 352 -10.78 -4.89 15.76
N ASN A 353 -11.19 -4.34 16.90
CA ASN A 353 -12.54 -4.50 17.41
C ASN A 353 -13.15 -3.14 17.67
N THR A 354 -14.45 -3.05 17.41
CA THR A 354 -15.32 -2.00 17.92
C THR A 354 -15.26 -2.02 19.45
N VAL A 355 -14.46 -1.11 19.99
CA VAL A 355 -14.63 -0.41 21.27
C VAL A 355 -15.25 -1.28 22.38
N PHE A 356 -14.41 -1.92 23.19
CA PHE A 356 -14.84 -2.34 24.52
C PHE A 356 -14.78 -1.14 25.50
N PRO A 357 -15.70 -1.02 26.47
CA PRO A 357 -15.75 0.14 27.40
C PRO A 357 -14.45 0.40 28.20
N ASP A 358 -13.59 -0.61 28.39
CA ASP A 358 -12.29 -0.50 29.07
C ASP A 358 -11.11 -0.14 28.13
N GLU A 359 -11.33 -0.13 26.80
CA GLU A 359 -10.36 0.28 25.77
C GLU A 359 -10.28 1.80 25.61
N ASP A 360 -11.35 2.54 25.98
CA ASP A 360 -11.43 3.99 25.85
C ASP A 360 -10.25 4.72 26.52
N ASP A 361 -9.87 4.28 27.73
CA ASP A 361 -8.73 4.86 28.45
C ASP A 361 -7.40 4.56 27.76
N TYR A 362 -7.21 3.37 27.19
CA TYR A 362 -5.97 3.07 26.47
C TYR A 362 -5.82 3.92 25.22
N GLU A 363 -6.88 3.96 24.43
CA GLU A 363 -6.86 4.58 23.12
C GLU A 363 -6.80 6.11 23.25
N CYS A 364 -7.36 6.67 24.32
CA CYS A 364 -7.07 8.03 24.77
C CYS A 364 -5.58 8.27 25.03
N LEU A 365 -4.91 7.35 25.74
CA LEU A 365 -3.50 7.47 26.07
C LEU A 365 -2.61 7.35 24.84
N ILE A 366 -2.90 6.41 23.93
CA ILE A 366 -2.16 6.25 22.66
C ILE A 366 -2.38 7.44 21.74
N THR A 367 -3.61 7.95 21.65
CA THR A 367 -3.88 9.18 20.91
C THR A 367 -3.07 10.33 21.48
N SER A 368 -3.05 10.49 22.80
CA SER A 368 -2.25 11.54 23.47
C SER A 368 -0.74 11.35 23.22
N PHE A 369 -0.26 10.11 23.24
CA PHE A 369 1.13 9.79 22.89
C PHE A 369 1.47 10.17 21.45
N CYS A 370 0.58 9.89 20.48
CA CYS A 370 0.71 10.34 19.09
C CYS A 370 0.86 11.87 19.01
N PHE A 371 0.00 12.64 19.68
CA PHE A 371 0.11 14.10 19.65
C PHE A 371 1.39 14.64 20.32
N ASN A 372 1.83 14.02 21.42
CA ASN A 372 3.13 14.37 22.03
C ASN A 372 4.30 14.06 21.08
N PHE A 373 4.20 12.96 20.31
CA PHE A 373 5.18 12.65 19.28
C PHE A 373 5.20 13.72 18.19
N LEU A 374 4.04 14.21 17.74
CA LEU A 374 3.97 15.23 16.69
C LEU A 374 4.74 16.51 17.07
N GLU A 375 4.84 16.85 18.35
CA GLU A 375 5.57 18.04 18.81
C GLU A 375 7.08 17.97 18.60
N ALA A 376 7.62 16.75 18.51
CA ALA A 376 9.04 16.54 18.24
C ALA A 376 9.37 16.75 16.75
N LEU A 377 8.38 16.71 15.86
CA LEU A 377 8.57 16.81 14.41
C LEU A 377 8.88 18.24 13.94
N PRO A 378 9.56 18.38 12.79
CA PRO A 378 9.88 19.69 12.22
C PRO A 378 8.64 20.35 11.57
N LYS A 379 8.62 21.69 11.53
CA LYS A 379 7.58 22.49 10.85
C LYS A 379 7.53 22.29 9.32
N THR A 380 8.48 21.53 8.77
CA THR A 380 8.62 21.28 7.32
C THR A 380 7.65 20.23 6.79
N ILE A 381 6.92 19.54 7.67
CA ILE A 381 5.84 18.61 7.32
C ILE A 381 4.78 19.34 6.50
N THR A 382 4.45 18.76 5.35
CA THR A 382 3.41 19.22 4.42
C THR A 382 2.34 18.16 4.16
N GLN A 383 2.62 16.92 4.58
CA GLN A 383 1.75 15.75 4.43
C GLN A 383 1.71 15.02 5.78
N LEU A 384 0.53 14.94 6.39
CA LEU A 384 0.32 14.30 7.69
C LEU A 384 -0.77 13.25 7.58
N TYR A 385 -0.45 12.00 7.92
CA TYR A 385 -1.41 10.90 7.90
C TYR A 385 -1.57 10.35 9.30
N LEU A 386 -2.79 10.41 9.83
CA LEU A 386 -3.12 9.92 11.15
C LEU A 386 -4.17 8.82 10.99
N THR A 387 -3.82 7.62 11.42
CA THR A 387 -4.72 6.48 11.46
C THR A 387 -4.84 5.97 12.88
N GLY A 388 -6.06 5.67 13.28
CA GLY A 388 -6.35 5.04 14.55
C GLY A 388 -6.32 6.05 15.71
N LEU A 389 -7.23 7.02 15.71
CA LEU A 389 -7.35 7.99 16.81
C LEU A 389 -8.67 7.79 17.56
N PHE A 390 -8.60 7.88 18.88
CA PHE A 390 -9.80 7.83 19.73
C PHE A 390 -10.68 9.08 19.55
N PHE A 391 -10.05 10.26 19.61
CA PHE A 391 -10.76 11.54 19.49
C PHE A 391 -10.04 12.51 18.55
N PHE A 392 -10.77 13.32 17.80
CA PHE A 392 -10.19 14.35 16.93
C PHE A 392 -11.06 15.62 16.91
N GLY A 393 -10.62 16.64 17.64
CA GLY A 393 -11.39 17.88 17.85
C GLY A 393 -10.63 19.16 17.50
N ASN A 394 -11.26 20.30 17.81
CA ASN A 394 -10.77 21.66 17.53
C ASN A 394 -9.41 21.94 18.20
N GLU A 395 -9.22 21.53 19.46
CA GLU A 395 -7.95 21.75 20.17
C GLU A 395 -6.77 21.06 19.45
N ARG A 396 -6.97 19.79 19.06
CA ARG A 396 -5.97 18.97 18.37
C ARG A 396 -5.64 19.51 16.98
N THR A 397 -6.65 19.91 16.22
CA THR A 397 -6.47 20.50 14.89
C THR A 397 -5.79 21.87 14.94
N LYS A 398 -6.12 22.71 15.93
CA LYS A 398 -5.41 23.98 16.16
C LYS A 398 -3.92 23.74 16.47
N ARG A 399 -3.60 22.81 17.36
CA ARG A 399 -2.21 22.43 17.67
C ARG A 399 -1.49 21.88 16.45
N ILE A 400 -2.14 21.06 15.61
CA ILE A 400 -1.58 20.59 14.33
C ILE A 400 -1.23 21.77 13.43
N ASN A 401 -2.10 22.77 13.30
CA ASN A 401 -1.84 23.96 12.48
C ASN A 401 -0.67 24.79 13.01
N GLU A 402 -0.53 24.91 14.34
CA GLU A 402 0.62 25.59 14.98
C GLU A 402 1.94 24.84 14.76
N MET A 403 1.92 23.50 14.86
CA MET A 403 3.09 22.64 14.63
C MET A 403 3.49 22.59 13.16
N PHE A 404 2.52 22.50 12.25
CA PHE A 404 2.72 22.31 10.82
C PHE A 404 1.96 23.36 10.01
N PRO A 405 2.36 24.64 10.07
CA PRO A 405 1.64 25.73 9.42
C PRO A 405 1.57 25.57 7.89
N ASN A 406 2.47 24.77 7.29
CA ASN A 406 2.51 24.51 5.85
C ASN A 406 1.84 23.18 5.46
N LEU A 407 0.99 22.61 6.32
CA LEU A 407 0.30 21.35 6.05
C LEU A 407 -0.67 21.53 4.88
N LYS A 408 -0.42 20.80 3.77
CA LYS A 408 -1.22 20.86 2.53
C LYS A 408 -2.08 19.62 2.31
N ALA A 409 -1.63 18.46 2.78
CA ALA A 409 -2.34 17.20 2.64
C ALA A 409 -2.52 16.53 4.00
N PHE A 410 -3.76 16.14 4.30
CA PHE A 410 -4.11 15.48 5.55
C PHE A 410 -4.90 14.22 5.24
N MET A 411 -4.46 13.09 5.78
CA MET A 411 -5.23 11.85 5.78
C MET A 411 -5.66 11.51 7.18
N LEU A 412 -6.94 11.25 7.34
CA LEU A 412 -7.54 10.82 8.58
C LEU A 412 -8.20 9.46 8.35
N THR A 413 -7.89 8.48 9.18
CA THR A 413 -8.41 7.12 9.02
C THR A 413 -8.73 6.50 10.36
N CYS A 414 -9.85 5.77 10.45
CA CYS A 414 -10.29 5.07 11.66
C CYS A 414 -10.27 6.00 12.89
N VAL A 415 -11.13 7.01 12.88
CA VAL A 415 -11.30 7.92 14.02
C VAL A 415 -12.63 7.63 14.68
N GLN A 416 -12.62 7.35 15.97
CA GLN A 416 -13.82 6.92 16.70
C GLN A 416 -14.75 8.09 16.99
N PHE A 417 -14.23 9.17 17.58
CA PHE A 417 -15.00 10.38 17.87
C PHE A 417 -14.35 11.61 17.25
N ALA A 418 -15.14 12.51 16.67
CA ALA A 418 -14.63 13.74 16.11
C ALA A 418 -15.64 14.89 16.20
N GLU A 419 -15.14 16.11 16.38
CA GLU A 419 -15.96 17.32 16.31
C GLU A 419 -16.12 17.72 14.84
N GLU A 420 -17.37 17.92 14.40
CA GLU A 420 -17.73 18.17 13.00
C GLU A 420 -16.89 19.31 12.37
N ASP A 421 -16.72 20.41 13.09
CA ASP A 421 -16.08 21.63 12.59
C ASP A 421 -14.54 21.67 12.73
N CYS A 422 -13.91 20.62 13.25
CA CYS A 422 -12.49 20.69 13.68
C CYS A 422 -11.51 21.04 12.54
N LEU A 423 -11.80 20.63 11.30
CA LEU A 423 -10.90 20.85 10.16
C LEU A 423 -10.75 22.33 9.79
N LYS A 424 -11.65 23.22 10.24
CA LYS A 424 -11.57 24.66 9.96
C LYS A 424 -10.27 25.32 10.45
N ASN A 425 -9.60 24.73 11.43
CA ASN A 425 -8.35 25.24 11.98
C ASN A 425 -7.13 24.99 11.07
N LEU A 426 -7.25 24.11 10.07
CA LEU A 426 -6.16 23.75 9.16
C LEU A 426 -6.13 24.67 7.93
N ASN A 427 -5.69 25.91 8.14
CA ASN A 427 -5.85 27.03 7.19
C ASN A 427 -5.18 26.83 5.81
N ASN A 428 -4.18 25.95 5.71
CA ASN A 428 -3.43 25.70 4.48
C ASN A 428 -3.74 24.34 3.83
N LEU A 429 -4.75 23.63 4.35
CA LEU A 429 -5.13 22.31 3.87
C LEU A 429 -5.78 22.41 2.49
N LYS A 430 -5.21 21.70 1.51
CA LYS A 430 -5.68 21.61 0.12
C LYS A 430 -6.23 20.23 -0.25
N TYR A 431 -5.69 19.17 0.35
CA TYR A 431 -5.99 17.79 0.01
C TYR A 431 -6.42 17.02 1.25
N LEU A 432 -7.64 16.49 1.23
CA LEU A 432 -8.20 15.71 2.33
C LEU A 432 -8.46 14.27 1.89
N MET A 433 -8.00 13.31 2.68
CA MET A 433 -8.20 11.87 2.45
C MET A 433 -8.85 11.26 3.68
N ILE A 434 -10.03 10.65 3.52
CA ILE A 434 -10.80 10.11 4.64
C ILE A 434 -11.10 8.63 4.42
N ARG A 435 -11.02 7.83 5.50
CA ARG A 435 -11.47 6.44 5.53
C ARG A 435 -11.96 6.06 6.93
N GLY A 436 -13.20 5.60 7.08
CA GLY A 436 -13.71 5.11 8.37
C GLY A 436 -13.68 6.18 9.47
N CYS A 437 -14.20 7.37 9.19
CA CYS A 437 -14.30 8.46 10.15
C CYS A 437 -15.72 9.05 10.11
N PRO A 438 -16.23 9.63 11.21
CA PRO A 438 -17.41 10.49 11.19
C PRO A 438 -17.30 11.58 10.13
N VAL A 439 -18.45 12.04 9.61
CA VAL A 439 -18.48 13.16 8.66
C VAL A 439 -18.01 14.43 9.34
N LEU A 440 -17.07 15.13 8.70
CA LEU A 440 -16.54 16.41 9.18
C LEU A 440 -16.83 17.49 8.15
N LYS A 441 -17.01 18.71 8.62
CA LYS A 441 -17.17 19.87 7.76
C LYS A 441 -15.85 20.18 7.06
N VAL A 442 -15.87 20.06 5.73
CA VAL A 442 -14.70 20.34 4.91
C VAL A 442 -14.52 21.85 4.75
N PRO A 443 -13.34 22.42 5.07
CA PRO A 443 -13.09 23.84 4.90
C PRO A 443 -12.95 24.21 3.42
N LYS A 444 -13.28 25.46 3.08
CA LYS A 444 -13.24 25.98 1.69
C LYS A 444 -11.85 25.95 1.04
N THR A 445 -10.80 25.79 1.85
CA THR A 445 -9.41 25.70 1.37
C THR A 445 -9.12 24.35 0.69
N VAL A 446 -9.94 23.33 0.92
CA VAL A 446 -9.76 21.99 0.36
C VAL A 446 -10.18 21.98 -1.11
N GLU A 447 -9.17 21.81 -1.96
CA GLU A 447 -9.26 21.80 -3.42
C GLU A 447 -9.74 20.45 -3.99
N ALA A 448 -9.43 19.36 -3.28
CA ALA A 448 -9.90 18.03 -3.58
C ALA A 448 -9.97 17.15 -2.31
N CYS A 449 -11.02 16.34 -2.23
CA CYS A 449 -11.28 15.43 -1.13
C CYS A 449 -11.57 14.02 -1.65
N VAL A 450 -11.13 12.99 -0.93
CA VAL A 450 -11.45 11.59 -1.26
C VAL A 450 -12.02 10.87 -0.05
N SER A 451 -13.13 10.18 -0.27
CA SER A 451 -13.66 9.18 0.65
C SER A 451 -13.28 7.79 0.14
N MET A 452 -12.63 6.98 0.99
CA MET A 452 -12.15 5.65 0.61
C MET A 452 -12.94 4.56 1.34
N LEU A 453 -13.31 3.52 0.59
CA LEU A 453 -13.95 2.31 1.07
C LEU A 453 -13.06 1.11 0.76
N SER A 454 -12.71 0.35 1.80
CA SER A 454 -12.05 -0.95 1.69
C SER A 454 -13.08 -2.04 1.45
N SER A 455 -12.72 -3.06 0.67
CA SER A 455 -13.57 -4.22 0.46
C SER A 455 -13.67 -5.15 1.68
N GLN A 456 -12.78 -5.02 2.67
CA GLN A 456 -12.69 -6.00 3.77
C GLN A 456 -13.24 -5.51 5.12
N ASP A 457 -13.06 -4.25 5.54
CA ASP A 457 -13.33 -3.90 6.95
C ASP A 457 -13.79 -2.45 7.21
N SER A 458 -13.97 -1.61 6.19
CA SER A 458 -14.42 -0.23 6.45
C SER A 458 -15.93 -0.17 6.65
N PRO A 459 -16.44 0.47 7.72
CA PRO A 459 -17.87 0.61 7.90
C PRO A 459 -18.47 1.38 6.73
N GLN A 460 -19.28 0.70 5.91
CA GLN A 460 -19.87 1.26 4.69
C GLN A 460 -20.71 2.51 4.97
N HIS A 461 -21.27 2.60 6.18
CA HIS A 461 -22.04 3.75 6.62
C HIS A 461 -21.21 5.05 6.62
N TYR A 462 -19.98 5.05 7.15
CA TYR A 462 -19.14 6.25 7.15
C TYR A 462 -18.83 6.71 5.72
N HIS A 463 -18.43 5.78 4.85
CA HIS A 463 -18.16 6.11 3.46
C HIS A 463 -19.37 6.72 2.76
N SER A 464 -20.55 6.11 2.94
CA SER A 464 -21.80 6.57 2.30
C SER A 464 -22.24 7.95 2.81
N GLN A 465 -22.14 8.19 4.13
CA GLN A 465 -22.41 9.49 4.74
C GLN A 465 -21.45 10.56 4.20
N TRP A 466 -20.16 10.25 4.09
CA TRP A 466 -19.17 11.15 3.50
C TRP A 466 -19.48 11.47 2.03
N VAL A 467 -19.80 10.47 1.22
CA VAL A 467 -20.15 10.67 -0.20
C VAL A 467 -21.39 11.56 -0.33
N ASN A 468 -22.43 11.31 0.46
CA ASN A 468 -23.66 12.11 0.45
C ASN A 468 -23.40 13.56 0.89
N SER A 469 -22.62 13.74 1.96
CA SER A 469 -22.21 15.07 2.43
C SER A 469 -21.39 15.81 1.37
N LEU A 470 -20.37 15.17 0.78
CA LEU A 470 -19.51 15.80 -0.23
C LEU A 470 -20.27 16.20 -1.51
N LYS A 471 -21.30 15.44 -1.90
CA LYS A 471 -22.20 15.79 -3.02
C LYS A 471 -22.98 17.08 -2.79
N SER A 472 -23.26 17.46 -1.54
CA SER A 472 -23.97 18.71 -1.24
C SER A 472 -23.05 19.93 -1.14
N TYR A 473 -21.73 19.78 -1.22
CA TYR A 473 -20.80 20.91 -1.22
C TYR A 473 -20.73 21.57 -2.60
N GLU A 474 -21.30 22.77 -2.73
CA GLU A 474 -21.27 23.56 -3.97
C GLU A 474 -19.86 23.82 -4.53
N MET A 475 -18.85 23.84 -3.65
CA MET A 475 -17.47 24.03 -4.10
C MET A 475 -16.97 22.88 -4.98
N TYR A 476 -17.51 21.66 -4.85
CA TYR A 476 -17.11 20.54 -5.69
C TYR A 476 -18.03 20.39 -6.89
N THR A 477 -17.53 20.76 -8.06
CA THR A 477 -18.28 20.65 -9.33
C THR A 477 -18.08 19.34 -10.05
N LYS A 478 -17.14 18.49 -9.59
CA LYS A 478 -16.80 17.20 -10.21
C LYS A 478 -16.64 16.12 -9.15
N HIS A 479 -17.04 14.92 -9.53
CA HIS A 479 -16.90 13.69 -8.77
C HIS A 479 -16.35 12.60 -9.70
N HIS A 480 -15.31 11.90 -9.25
CA HIS A 480 -14.72 10.77 -9.96
C HIS A 480 -14.64 9.58 -9.01
N ILE A 481 -15.12 8.44 -9.49
CA ILE A 481 -15.02 7.19 -8.76
C ILE A 481 -13.86 6.40 -9.35
N TYR A 482 -12.87 6.12 -8.52
CA TYR A 482 -11.69 5.35 -8.87
C TYR A 482 -11.72 4.02 -8.11
N TYR A 483 -11.54 2.92 -8.83
CA TYR A 483 -11.54 1.59 -8.27
C TYR A 483 -10.16 0.96 -8.39
N ASP A 484 -9.55 0.65 -7.25
CA ASP A 484 -8.38 -0.22 -7.17
C ASP A 484 -8.52 -1.17 -5.98
N VAL A 485 -7.53 -1.24 -5.08
CA VAL A 485 -7.70 -1.93 -3.80
C VAL A 485 -8.78 -1.27 -2.94
N PHE A 486 -8.95 0.05 -3.08
CA PHE A 486 -10.03 0.80 -2.46
C PHE A 486 -11.00 1.28 -3.54
N LYS A 487 -12.28 1.37 -3.19
CA LYS A 487 -13.17 2.29 -3.89
C LYS A 487 -12.86 3.69 -3.37
N LYS A 488 -12.52 4.61 -4.26
CA LYS A 488 -12.16 6.00 -3.94
C LYS A 488 -13.13 6.94 -4.63
N ASP A 489 -13.95 7.63 -3.86
CA ASP A 489 -14.86 8.67 -4.35
C ASP A 489 -14.18 10.03 -4.17
N ILE A 490 -13.69 10.60 -5.28
CA ILE A 490 -12.88 11.81 -5.32
C ILE A 490 -13.73 13.00 -5.78
N PHE A 491 -13.81 14.05 -4.96
CA PHE A 491 -14.55 15.29 -5.20
C PHE A 491 -13.59 16.46 -5.39
N PHE A 492 -13.78 17.27 -6.43
CA PHE A 492 -12.84 18.33 -6.82
C PHE A 492 -13.47 19.36 -7.77
N CYS A 493 -12.78 20.49 -7.99
CA CYS A 493 -13.18 21.50 -9.00
C CYS A 493 -12.39 21.36 -10.30
N ASN A 494 -11.06 21.14 -10.17
CA ASN A 494 -10.09 21.16 -11.26
C ASN A 494 -9.40 19.79 -11.37
N TYR A 495 -9.29 19.25 -12.58
CA TYR A 495 -8.62 17.96 -12.82
C TYR A 495 -7.18 17.94 -12.33
N ARG A 496 -6.48 19.08 -12.32
CA ARG A 496 -5.15 19.20 -11.71
C ARG A 496 -5.16 18.85 -10.22
N HIS A 497 -6.22 19.22 -9.49
CA HIS A 497 -6.35 18.89 -8.07
C HIS A 497 -6.60 17.39 -7.87
N CYS A 498 -7.43 16.78 -8.72
CA CYS A 498 -7.62 15.33 -8.74
C CYS A 498 -6.30 14.59 -9.02
N TYR A 499 -5.56 15.01 -10.05
CA TYR A 499 -4.25 14.44 -10.39
C TYR A 499 -3.25 14.54 -9.24
N ASN A 500 -3.20 15.69 -8.56
CA ASN A 500 -2.34 15.89 -7.38
C ASN A 500 -2.76 14.96 -6.22
N LEU A 501 -4.07 14.81 -5.98
CA LEU A 501 -4.59 13.94 -4.93
C LEU A 501 -4.31 12.46 -5.23
N VAL A 502 -4.49 12.02 -6.48
CA VAL A 502 -4.16 10.66 -6.93
C VAL A 502 -2.66 10.39 -6.77
N ASN A 503 -1.79 11.33 -7.16
CA ASN A 503 -0.35 11.19 -6.91
C ASN A 503 -0.01 11.11 -5.41
N LEU A 504 -0.73 11.86 -4.56
CA LEU A 504 -0.59 11.73 -3.11
C LEU A 504 -0.96 10.31 -2.68
N LEU A 505 -2.15 9.82 -3.06
CA LEU A 505 -2.64 8.47 -2.75
C LEU A 505 -1.67 7.37 -3.20
N HIS A 506 -1.17 7.43 -4.44
CA HIS A 506 -0.22 6.44 -4.95
C HIS A 506 1.12 6.48 -4.19
N SER A 507 1.56 7.66 -3.72
CA SER A 507 2.75 7.77 -2.87
C SER A 507 2.56 7.11 -1.49
N MET A 508 1.31 6.90 -1.07
CA MET A 508 0.94 6.18 0.15
C MET A 508 0.90 4.67 -0.07
N GLU A 509 0.46 4.25 -1.26
CA GLU A 509 0.38 2.86 -1.70
C GLU A 509 1.75 2.16 -1.86
N ASP A 510 2.87 2.85 -1.59
CA ASP A 510 4.16 2.20 -1.26
C ASP A 510 4.02 1.20 -0.08
N GLN A 511 2.86 1.20 0.58
CA GLN A 511 2.41 0.32 1.63
C GLN A 511 1.34 -0.64 1.10
N ILE A 512 1.78 -1.72 0.43
CA ILE A 512 0.99 -2.94 0.13
C ILE A 512 0.23 -3.50 1.37
N PHE A 513 0.50 -2.97 2.57
CA PHE A 513 -0.11 -3.32 3.85
C PHE A 513 -1.26 -2.42 4.31
N TYR A 514 -1.69 -1.41 3.56
CA TYR A 514 -3.03 -0.85 3.77
C TYR A 514 -4.14 -1.88 3.48
N ASN A 515 -3.77 -2.97 2.78
CA ASN A 515 -4.63 -4.09 2.38
C ASN A 515 -4.62 -5.23 3.40
N TYR A 516 -3.61 -5.32 4.25
CA TYR A 516 -3.51 -6.31 5.32
C TYR A 516 -4.02 -5.72 6.64
N CYS A 517 -5.05 -4.88 6.57
CA CYS A 517 -5.88 -4.53 7.72
C CYS A 517 -6.74 -5.73 8.11
N VAL A 518 -6.12 -6.85 8.51
CA VAL A 518 -6.74 -7.99 9.19
C VAL A 518 -5.82 -8.48 10.29
#